data_AF-A0A2V6LCE9-F1
#
_entry.id   AF-A0A2V6LCE9-F1
#
_cell.length_a   1.000
_cell.length_b   1.000
_cell.length_c   1.000
_cell.angle_alpha   90.00
_cell.angle_beta   90.00
_cell.angle_gamma   90.00
#
_symmetry.space_group_name_H-M   'P 1'
#
loop_
_entity.id
_entity.type
_entity.pdbx_description
1 polymer ?
#
loop_
_entity_poly.entity_id
_entity_poly.type
_entity_poly.pdbx_seq_one_letter_code
_entity_poly.pdbx_strand_id
1 'polypeptide(L)'
;MAEEVEKVNPDLVARDAEGKVYTVRYEAVNAMLLNEFLKEHRTVQEQQKEIDALRAELKDQRALIQKVNDKVELNRPAPQTVVNDQ
;
A
#
# COMPACT_ATOMS: atom_id res chain seq x y z
N MET A 1 32.92 -4.19 -5.03
CA MET A 1 31.71 -4.43 -5.85
C MET A 1 31.42 -5.92 -6.10
N ALA A 2 32.17 -6.66 -6.92
CA ALA A 2 31.89 -8.09 -7.15
C ALA A 2 32.03 -8.96 -5.88
N GLU A 3 33.03 -8.68 -5.05
CA GLU A 3 33.23 -9.33 -3.74
C GLU A 3 32.11 -9.01 -2.72
N GLU A 4 31.44 -7.86 -2.85
CA GLU A 4 30.29 -7.52 -1.99
C GLU A 4 29.05 -8.28 -2.44
N VAL A 5 28.85 -8.42 -3.75
CA VAL A 5 27.78 -9.25 -4.33
C VAL A 5 28.01 -10.72 -3.99
N GLU A 6 29.24 -11.22 -4.00
CA GLU A 6 29.59 -12.58 -3.61
C GLU A 6 29.14 -12.92 -2.18
N LYS A 7 29.29 -11.98 -1.23
CA LYS A 7 28.87 -12.18 0.18
C LYS A 7 27.36 -12.26 0.34
N VAL A 8 26.60 -11.59 -0.52
CA VAL A 8 25.14 -11.54 -0.47
C VAL A 8 24.54 -12.70 -1.26
N ASN A 9 25.05 -12.97 -2.45
CA ASN A 9 24.64 -14.08 -3.30
C ASN A 9 25.81 -14.54 -4.21
N PRO A 10 26.52 -15.63 -3.85
CA PRO A 10 27.63 -16.17 -4.63
C PRO A 10 27.27 -16.61 -6.05
N ASP A 11 26.00 -16.87 -6.36
CA ASP A 11 25.57 -17.28 -7.70
C ASP A 11 25.54 -16.12 -8.70
N LEU A 12 25.57 -14.88 -8.19
CA LEU A 12 25.55 -13.66 -9.00
C LEU A 12 26.94 -13.20 -9.44
N VAL A 13 28.00 -13.97 -9.18
CA VAL A 13 29.38 -13.62 -9.56
C VAL A 13 30.02 -14.68 -10.45
N ALA A 14 30.97 -14.25 -11.28
CA ALA A 14 31.80 -15.14 -12.08
C ALA A 14 33.19 -15.25 -11.43
N ARG A 15 33.72 -16.48 -11.43
CA ARG A 15 35.03 -16.83 -10.88
C ARG A 15 35.98 -17.22 -12.01
N ASP A 16 37.26 -16.93 -11.84
CA ASP A 16 38.32 -17.35 -12.76
C ASP A 16 38.71 -18.83 -12.53
N ALA A 17 39.72 -19.30 -13.24
CA ALA A 17 40.24 -20.66 -13.14
C ALA A 17 40.83 -21.01 -11.76
N GLU A 18 41.19 -20.00 -10.96
CA GLU A 18 41.70 -20.14 -9.59
C GLU A 18 40.57 -20.07 -8.55
N GLY A 19 39.33 -19.87 -8.99
CA GLY A 19 38.15 -19.75 -8.14
C GLY A 19 37.95 -18.36 -7.53
N LYS A 20 38.76 -17.37 -7.93
CA LYS A 20 38.65 -16.00 -7.42
C LYS A 20 37.58 -15.23 -8.19
N VAL A 21 36.75 -14.46 -7.46
CA VAL A 21 35.71 -13.64 -8.07
C VAL A 21 36.34 -12.50 -8.86
N TYR A 22 35.92 -12.35 -10.11
CA TYR A 22 36.45 -11.31 -11.00
C TYR A 22 35.38 -10.38 -11.57
N THR A 23 34.11 -10.78 -11.63
CA THR A 23 33.01 -9.89 -12.06
C THR A 23 31.63 -10.34 -11.56
N VAL A 24 30.65 -9.47 -11.65
CA VAL A 24 29.23 -9.75 -11.43
C VAL A 24 28.61 -10.29 -12.73
N ARG A 25 27.71 -11.28 -12.62
CA ARG A 25 26.91 -11.79 -13.74
C ARG A 25 25.77 -10.83 -14.03
N TYR A 26 26.07 -9.75 -14.77
CA TYR A 26 25.09 -8.69 -15.07
C TYR A 26 23.80 -9.22 -15.72
N GLU A 27 23.87 -10.21 -16.60
CA GLU A 27 22.67 -10.85 -17.17
C GLU A 27 21.79 -11.53 -16.11
N ALA A 28 22.40 -12.21 -15.13
CA ALA A 28 21.68 -12.85 -14.03
C ALA A 28 21.07 -11.80 -13.09
N VAL A 29 21.78 -10.71 -12.83
CA VAL A 29 21.28 -9.58 -12.04
C VAL A 29 20.11 -8.90 -12.75
N ASN A 30 20.20 -8.66 -14.07
CA ASN A 30 19.14 -8.04 -14.84
C ASN A 30 17.85 -8.89 -14.86
N ALA A 31 17.99 -10.20 -15.02
CA ALA A 31 16.85 -11.12 -14.97
C ALA A 31 16.19 -11.15 -13.58
N MET A 32 17.00 -11.14 -12.51
CA MET A 32 16.52 -11.04 -11.13
C MET A 32 15.79 -9.71 -10.89
N LEU A 33 16.38 -8.58 -11.30
CA LEU A 33 15.78 -7.25 -11.17
C LEU A 33 14.47 -7.13 -11.95
N LEU A 34 14.38 -7.70 -13.15
CA LEU A 34 13.13 -7.74 -13.91
C LEU A 34 12.05 -8.53 -13.17
N ASN A 35 12.41 -9.67 -12.57
CA ASN A 35 11.46 -10.47 -11.79
C ASN A 35 10.95 -9.71 -10.56
N GLU A 36 11.84 -9.08 -9.80
CA GLU A 36 11.48 -8.27 -8.64
C GLU A 36 10.67 -7.04 -9.05
N PHE A 37 11.03 -6.37 -10.15
CA PHE A 37 10.24 -5.26 -10.68
C PHE A 37 8.81 -5.67 -11.04
N LEU A 38 8.64 -6.83 -11.70
CA LEU A 38 7.31 -7.34 -12.06
C LEU A 38 6.49 -7.74 -10.82
N LYS A 39 7.13 -8.29 -9.78
CA LYS A 39 6.46 -8.59 -8.50
C LYS A 39 5.98 -7.31 -7.83
N GLU A 40 6.87 -6.34 -7.63
CA GLU A 40 6.51 -5.07 -7.00
C GLU A 40 5.46 -4.30 -7.81
N HIS A 41 5.54 -4.32 -9.14
CA HIS A 41 4.51 -3.72 -9.98
C HIS A 41 3.14 -4.35 -9.77
N ARG A 42 3.07 -5.68 -9.63
CA ARG A 42 1.81 -6.39 -9.31
C ARG A 42 1.30 -6.01 -7.94
N THR A 43 2.17 -5.99 -6.92
CA THR A 43 1.81 -5.57 -5.56
C THR A 43 1.23 -4.17 -5.55
N VAL A 44 1.85 -3.22 -6.25
CA VAL A 44 1.36 -1.84 -6.38
C VAL A 44 -0.01 -1.79 -7.06
N GLN A 45 -0.24 -2.59 -8.11
CA GLN A 45 -1.56 -2.66 -8.75
C GLN A 45 -2.65 -3.21 -7.83
N GLU A 46 -2.33 -4.23 -7.02
CA GLU A 46 -3.25 -4.82 -6.06
C GLU A 46 -3.58 -3.83 -4.93
N GLN A 47 -2.55 -3.16 -4.38
CA GLN A 47 -2.73 -2.09 -3.39
C GLN A 47 -3.58 -0.94 -3.93
N GLN A 48 -3.39 -0.54 -5.18
CA GLN A 48 -4.20 0.53 -5.80
C GLN A 48 -5.69 0.14 -5.87
N LYS A 49 -5.99 -1.12 -6.23
CA LYS A 49 -7.37 -1.63 -6.23
C LYS A 49 -7.99 -1.62 -4.84
N GLU A 50 -7.23 -2.03 -3.83
CA GLU A 50 -7.69 -2.01 -2.43
C GLU A 50 -7.96 -0.58 -1.95
N ILE A 51 -7.06 0.37 -2.25
CA ILE A 51 -7.25 1.79 -1.93
C ILE A 51 -8.54 2.33 -2.57
N ASP A 52 -8.81 1.98 -3.82
CA ASP A 52 -10.02 2.46 -4.51
C ASP A 52 -11.30 1.85 -3.91
N ALA A 53 -11.27 0.58 -3.50
CA ALA A 53 -12.37 -0.06 -2.78
C ALA A 53 -12.62 0.62 -1.41
N LEU A 54 -11.56 0.86 -0.63
CA LEU A 54 -11.65 1.56 0.66
C LEU A 54 -12.18 2.99 0.50
N ARG A 55 -11.78 3.71 -0.55
CA ARG A 55 -12.30 5.05 -0.86
C ARG A 55 -13.80 5.03 -1.16
N ALA A 56 -14.28 4.01 -1.88
CA ALA A 56 -15.70 3.84 -2.15
C ALA A 56 -16.48 3.58 -0.84
N GLU A 57 -15.99 2.66 0.00
CA GLU A 57 -16.61 2.38 1.30
C GLU A 57 -16.66 3.62 2.21
N LEU A 58 -15.57 4.39 2.28
CA LEU A 58 -15.54 5.65 3.04
C LEU A 58 -16.57 6.66 2.54
N LYS A 59 -16.82 6.72 1.23
CA LYS A 59 -17.86 7.59 0.65
C LYS A 59 -19.26 7.15 1.10
N ASP A 60 -19.51 5.84 1.09
CA ASP A 60 -20.79 5.27 1.52
C ASP A 60 -21.02 5.48 3.02
N GLN A 61 -20.00 5.27 3.84
CA GLN A 61 -20.05 5.54 5.28
C GLN A 61 -20.35 7.02 5.57
N ARG A 62 -19.72 7.96 4.85
CA ARG A 62 -20.03 9.40 4.97
C ARG A 62 -21.50 9.70 4.67
N ALA A 63 -22.07 9.09 3.63
CA ALA A 63 -23.48 9.27 3.28
C ALA A 63 -24.42 8.70 4.35
N LEU A 64 -24.07 7.54 4.93
CA LEU A 64 -24.82 6.95 6.03
C LEU A 64 -24.79 7.83 7.28
N ILE A 65 -23.63 8.37 7.64
CA ILE A 65 -23.49 9.30 8.78
C ILE A 65 -24.36 10.54 8.56
N GLN A 66 -24.33 11.14 7.37
CA GLN A 66 -25.17 12.31 7.07
C GLN A 66 -26.65 11.97 7.24
N LYS A 67 -27.10 10.84 6.69
CA LYS A 67 -28.50 10.39 6.83
C LYS A 67 -28.91 10.15 8.28
N VAL A 68 -28.01 9.63 9.10
CA VAL A 68 -28.25 9.45 10.54
C VAL A 68 -28.35 10.80 11.24
N ASN A 69 -27.46 11.75 10.93
CA ASN A 69 -27.52 13.11 11.47
C ASN A 69 -28.85 13.80 11.13
N ASP A 70 -29.28 13.78 9.88
CA ASP A 70 -30.54 14.38 9.44
C ASP A 70 -31.75 13.80 10.22
N LYS A 71 -31.77 12.48 10.43
CA LYS A 71 -32.82 11.81 11.22
C LYS A 71 -32.78 12.22 12.69
N VAL A 72 -31.61 12.40 13.28
CA VAL A 72 -31.48 12.81 14.68
C VAL A 72 -31.94 14.26 14.85
N GLU A 73 -31.60 15.15 13.91
CA GLU A 73 -32.05 16.54 13.92
C GLU A 73 -33.58 16.65 13.81
N LEU A 74 -34.19 15.89 12.90
CA LEU A 74 -35.65 15.84 12.74
C LEU A 74 -36.39 15.30 13.98
N ASN A 75 -35.74 14.46 14.79
CA ASN A 75 -36.32 13.89 16.01
C ASN A 75 -36.01 14.72 17.26
N ARG A 76 -35.35 15.88 17.16
CA ARG A 76 -35.17 16.77 18.31
C ARG A 76 -36.52 17.37 18.73
N PRO A 77 -36.94 17.21 20.00
CA PRO A 77 -38.15 17.86 20.48
C PRO A 77 -38.00 19.38 20.39
N ALA A 78 -39.10 20.07 20.03
CA ALA A 78 -39.13 21.52 19.99
C ALA A 78 -38.68 22.10 21.35
N PRO A 79 -37.93 23.23 21.38
CA PRO A 79 -37.56 23.88 22.62
C PRO A 79 -38.85 24.19 23.39
N GLN A 80 -39.08 23.51 24.50
CA GLN A 80 -40.13 23.89 25.42
C GLN A 80 -39.69 25.20 26.05
N THR A 81 -40.19 26.32 25.54
CA THR A 81 -40.13 27.60 26.23
C THR A 81 -40.91 27.43 27.52
N VAL A 82 -40.19 27.20 28.62
CA VAL A 82 -40.74 27.32 29.97
C VAL A 82 -41.06 28.80 30.15
N VAL A 83 -42.31 29.17 29.90
CA VAL A 83 -42.84 30.48 30.32
C VAL A 83 -42.97 30.38 31.84
N ASN A 84 -41.93 30.83 32.54
CA ASN A 84 -41.94 30.92 33.99
C ASN A 84 -42.52 32.29 34.37
N ASP A 85 -43.84 32.37 34.44
CA ASP A 85 -44.54 33.50 35.04
C ASP A 85 -44.73 33.23 36.54
N GLN A 86 -43.89 33.84 37.38
CA GLN A 86 -44.15 34.12 38.80
C GLN A 86 -43.23 35.23 39.33
#